data_AF-A0AA43I8B5-F1
#
_entry.id   AF-A0AA43I8B5-F1
#
_cell.length_a   1.000
_cell.length_b   1.000
_cell.length_c   1.000
_cell.angle_alpha   90.00
_cell.angle_beta   90.00
_cell.angle_gamma   90.00
#
_symmetry.space_group_name_H-M   'P 1'
#
loop_
_entity.id
_entity.type
_entity.pdbx_description
1 polymer ?
#
loop_
_entity_poly.entity_id
_entity_poly.type
_entity_poly.pdbx_seq_one_letter_code
_entity_poly.pdbx_strand_id
1 'polypeptide(L)'
;MKKKWPWVLGASIFTGLVGSAALHKTKTKKSEQLNKHYSGEWRFYHANKKTPHSLKVENDLTITLDNRSINANIIELNDERLVFQDGNGYHLILQITNNQKATLYDEADDCTHSLDAI
;
A
#
# COMPACT_ATOMS: atom_id res chain seq x y z
N MET A 1 6.23 -15.45 -69.68
CA MET A 1 6.13 -14.28 -68.76
C MET A 1 4.71 -13.73 -68.91
N LYS A 2 3.85 -13.45 -67.92
CA LYS A 2 3.87 -13.48 -66.46
C LYS A 2 2.48 -13.94 -65.98
N LYS A 3 2.46 -14.84 -64.99
CA LYS A 3 1.30 -15.28 -64.21
C LYS A 3 1.06 -14.24 -63.09
N LYS A 4 -0.16 -14.11 -62.53
CA LYS A 4 -0.52 -14.11 -61.07
C LYS A 4 -1.91 -13.49 -60.81
N TRP A 5 -2.77 -14.29 -60.19
CA TRP A 5 -3.88 -13.91 -59.30
C TRP A 5 -3.52 -14.55 -57.93
N PRO A 6 -3.90 -14.04 -56.74
CA PRO A 6 -5.29 -14.05 -56.24
C PRO A 6 -5.68 -12.82 -55.40
N TRP A 7 -6.97 -12.76 -55.06
CA TRP A 7 -7.56 -11.87 -54.05
C TRP A 7 -6.89 -12.02 -52.68
N VAL A 8 -6.73 -10.90 -51.95
CA VAL A 8 -6.54 -10.93 -50.49
C VAL A 8 -7.57 -10.03 -49.84
N LEU A 9 -8.33 -10.68 -48.97
CA LEU A 9 -9.39 -10.22 -48.10
C LEU A 9 -8.85 -9.17 -47.12
N GLY A 10 -9.41 -7.97 -47.15
CA GLY A 10 -9.18 -6.97 -46.11
C GLY A 10 -9.98 -7.33 -44.85
N ALA A 11 -9.42 -8.20 -44.00
CA ALA A 11 -9.95 -8.42 -42.66
C ALA A 11 -9.73 -7.13 -41.83
N SER A 12 -10.80 -6.38 -41.60
CA SER A 12 -10.80 -5.21 -40.73
C SER A 12 -10.57 -5.65 -39.29
N ILE A 13 -9.48 -5.20 -38.68
CA ILE A 13 -9.18 -5.44 -37.27
C ILE A 13 -10.03 -4.47 -36.42
N PHE A 14 -11.33 -4.76 -36.26
CA PHE A 14 -12.10 -4.13 -35.19
C PHE A 14 -11.88 -4.90 -33.89
N THR A 15 -10.70 -4.77 -33.30
CA THR A 15 -10.41 -5.35 -32.00
C THR A 15 -9.72 -4.32 -31.12
N GLY A 16 -10.52 -3.60 -30.35
CA GLY A 16 -9.97 -2.74 -29.30
C GLY A 16 -11.00 -1.75 -28.81
N LEU A 17 -11.77 -2.13 -27.79
CA LEU A 17 -12.31 -1.27 -26.72
C LEU A 17 -13.32 -2.04 -25.82
N VAL A 18 -13.01 -3.29 -25.43
CA VAL A 18 -13.79 -3.99 -24.39
C VAL A 18 -12.83 -4.51 -23.33
N GLY A 19 -12.21 -3.60 -22.56
CA GLY A 19 -11.25 -4.01 -21.53
C GLY A 19 -11.13 -3.08 -20.32
N SER A 20 -11.53 -1.81 -20.45
CA SER A 20 -11.22 -0.79 -19.43
C SER A 20 -12.05 -0.91 -18.15
N ALA A 21 -13.29 -1.38 -18.24
CA ALA A 21 -14.21 -1.41 -17.08
C ALA A 21 -13.93 -2.57 -16.10
N ALA A 22 -13.42 -3.70 -16.58
CA ALA A 22 -13.12 -4.87 -15.74
C ALA A 22 -11.81 -4.70 -14.95
N LEU A 23 -10.81 -4.02 -15.53
CA LEU A 23 -9.51 -3.73 -14.89
C LEU A 23 -9.62 -2.69 -13.77
N HIS A 24 -10.59 -1.77 -13.83
CA HIS A 24 -10.78 -0.77 -12.78
C HIS A 24 -11.39 -1.40 -11.51
N LYS A 25 -12.36 -2.32 -11.66
CA LYS A 25 -13.03 -2.98 -10.53
C LYS A 25 -12.10 -3.89 -9.71
N THR A 26 -11.09 -4.50 -10.34
CA THR A 26 -10.13 -5.36 -9.63
C THR A 26 -9.09 -4.55 -8.84
N LYS A 27 -8.65 -3.40 -9.36
CA LYS A 27 -7.74 -2.50 -8.64
C LYS A 27 -8.36 -1.93 -7.36
N THR A 28 -9.62 -1.51 -7.41
CA THR A 28 -10.32 -0.97 -6.23
C THR A 28 -10.47 -2.04 -5.14
N LYS A 29 -10.84 -3.28 -5.52
CA LYS A 29 -10.92 -4.38 -4.57
C LYS A 29 -9.57 -4.74 -3.94
N LYS A 30 -8.48 -4.74 -4.72
CA LYS A 30 -7.13 -5.01 -4.18
C LYS A 30 -6.72 -3.91 -3.19
N SER A 31 -6.96 -2.65 -3.51
CA SER A 31 -6.67 -1.53 -2.61
C SER A 31 -7.47 -1.64 -1.31
N GLU A 32 -8.77 -1.94 -1.35
CA GLU A 32 -9.56 -2.12 -0.12
C GLU A 32 -9.07 -3.29 0.74
N GLN A 33 -8.59 -4.38 0.12
CA GLN A 33 -8.01 -5.51 0.84
C GLN A 33 -6.68 -5.13 1.52
N LEU A 34 -5.83 -4.38 0.82
CA LEU A 34 -4.58 -3.85 1.36
C LEU A 34 -4.83 -2.89 2.52
N ASN A 35 -5.78 -1.97 2.38
CA ASN A 35 -6.15 -1.07 3.46
C ASN A 35 -6.54 -1.85 4.72
N LYS A 36 -7.41 -2.86 4.57
CA LYS A 36 -7.83 -3.73 5.68
C LYS A 36 -6.66 -4.54 6.27
N HIS A 37 -5.70 -4.95 5.45
CA HIS A 37 -4.53 -5.70 5.91
C HIS A 37 -3.66 -4.85 6.86
N TYR A 38 -3.49 -3.56 6.56
CA TYR A 38 -2.75 -2.61 7.39
C TYR A 38 -3.61 -1.84 8.39
N SER A 39 -4.91 -2.14 8.49
CA SER A 39 -5.77 -1.50 9.47
C SER A 39 -5.65 -2.23 10.80
N GLY A 40 -5.43 -1.48 11.87
CA GLY A 40 -5.20 -2.04 13.18
C GLY A 40 -4.73 -1.01 14.19
N GLU A 41 -4.56 -1.47 15.42
CA GLU A 41 -4.03 -0.69 16.51
C GLU A 41 -2.90 -1.49 17.19
N TRP A 42 -1.78 -0.82 17.40
CA TRP A 42 -0.56 -1.40 17.92
C TRP A 42 0.05 -0.53 19.00
N ARG A 43 0.79 -1.15 19.91
CA ARG A 43 1.71 -0.49 20.83
C ARG A 43 3.14 -0.84 20.47
N PHE A 44 4.02 0.11 20.64
CA PHE A 44 5.46 -0.12 20.57
C PHE A 44 6.18 0.66 21.64
N TYR A 45 7.39 0.21 21.96
CA TYR A 45 8.26 0.87 22.93
C TYR A 45 9.44 1.48 22.19
N HIS A 46 9.59 2.80 22.30
CA HIS A 46 10.70 3.48 21.68
C HIS A 46 11.91 3.40 22.61
N ALA A 47 12.88 2.54 22.28
CA ALA A 47 14.01 2.20 23.15
C ALA A 47 14.81 3.43 23.63
N ASN A 48 14.97 4.43 22.76
CA ASN A 48 15.74 5.64 23.06
C ASN A 48 15.00 6.63 23.97
N LYS A 49 13.67 6.70 23.86
CA LYS A 49 12.80 7.68 24.54
C LYS A 49 12.17 7.09 25.80
N LYS A 50 12.26 5.77 25.99
CA LYS A 50 11.68 5.00 27.11
C LYS A 50 10.19 5.25 27.32
N THR A 51 9.49 5.62 26.25
CA THR A 51 8.07 5.93 26.26
C THR A 51 7.30 4.88 25.44
N PRO A 52 6.19 4.36 25.97
CA PRO A 52 5.26 3.58 25.17
C PRO A 52 4.53 4.51 24.21
N HIS A 53 4.35 4.06 22.98
CA HIS A 53 3.58 4.76 21.95
C HIS A 53 2.47 3.86 21.41
N SER A 54 1.38 4.46 20.95
CA SER A 54 0.33 3.77 20.21
C SER A 54 0.29 4.22 18.75
N LEU A 55 0.15 3.27 17.83
CA LEU A 55 -0.05 3.50 16.41
C LEU A 55 -1.39 2.89 16.02
N LYS A 56 -2.28 3.70 15.44
CA LYS A 56 -3.53 3.24 14.85
C LYS A 56 -3.58 3.62 13.39
N VAL A 57 -3.93 2.66 12.55
CA VAL A 57 -4.18 2.83 11.12
C VAL A 57 -5.62 2.43 10.85
N GLU A 58 -6.40 3.36 10.31
CA GLU A 58 -7.79 3.15 9.94
C GLU A 58 -7.93 2.57 8.52
N ASN A 59 -9.14 2.11 8.17
CA ASN A 59 -9.43 1.54 6.83
C ASN A 59 -9.27 2.54 5.67
N ASP A 60 -9.29 3.84 5.95
CA ASP A 60 -9.01 4.89 4.98
C ASP A 60 -7.53 5.32 4.97
N LEU A 61 -6.68 4.59 5.71
CA LEU A 61 -5.27 4.87 5.93
C LEU A 61 -5.00 6.16 6.71
N THR A 62 -6.00 6.67 7.44
CA THR A 62 -5.76 7.71 8.45
C THR A 62 -4.86 7.13 9.54
N ILE A 63 -3.76 7.83 9.83
CA ILE A 63 -2.78 7.42 10.82
C ILE A 63 -2.95 8.25 12.08
N THR A 64 -2.99 7.58 13.23
CA THR A 64 -3.07 8.19 14.55
C THR A 64 -1.91 7.67 15.40
N LEU A 65 -1.11 8.59 15.92
CA LEU A 65 -0.02 8.28 16.85
C LEU A 65 -0.36 8.87 18.22
N ASP A 66 -0.30 8.08 19.28
CA ASP A 66 -0.61 8.50 20.66
C ASP A 66 -1.97 9.22 20.78
N ASN A 67 -3.00 8.64 20.15
CA ASN A 67 -4.35 9.19 20.06
C ASN A 67 -4.45 10.56 19.35
N ARG A 68 -3.43 10.96 18.59
CA ARG A 68 -3.43 12.17 17.75
C ARG A 68 -3.34 11.78 16.29
N SER A 69 -4.33 12.17 15.51
CA SER A 69 -4.27 12.01 14.06
C SER A 69 -3.12 12.85 13.51
N ILE A 70 -2.25 12.23 12.73
CA ILE A 70 -1.13 12.91 12.07
C ILE A 70 -1.48 13.12 10.60
N ASN A 71 -1.05 14.25 10.05
CA ASN A 71 -1.11 14.47 8.61
C ASN A 71 0.00 13.64 7.96
N ALA A 72 -0.35 12.45 7.49
CA ALA A 72 0.57 11.54 6.84
C ALA A 72 0.24 11.42 5.35
N ASN A 73 1.28 11.44 4.51
CA ASN A 73 1.13 11.18 3.08
C ASN A 73 1.49 9.73 2.79
N ILE A 74 0.57 8.97 2.18
CA ILE A 74 0.83 7.58 1.81
C ILE A 74 1.72 7.56 0.56
N ILE A 75 2.95 7.06 0.71
CA ILE A 75 3.95 7.00 -0.37
C ILE A 75 3.88 5.67 -1.10
N GLU A 76 3.70 4.56 -0.36
CA GLU A 76 3.64 3.22 -0.94
C GLU A 76 2.66 2.34 -0.15
N LEU A 77 1.85 1.56 -0.86
CA LEU A 77 0.97 0.54 -0.29
C LEU A 77 0.98 -0.70 -1.18
N ASN A 78 1.49 -1.80 -0.66
CA ASN A 78 1.48 -3.10 -1.32
C ASN A 78 1.42 -4.24 -0.31
N ASP A 79 1.54 -5.47 -0.77
CA ASP A 79 1.42 -6.67 0.08
C ASP A 79 2.60 -6.85 1.06
N GLU A 80 3.69 -6.08 0.93
CA GLU A 80 4.91 -6.20 1.76
C GLU A 80 5.02 -5.07 2.80
N ARG A 81 4.65 -3.85 2.42
CA ARG A 81 4.79 -2.67 3.28
C ARG A 81 3.76 -1.57 3.00
N LEU A 82 3.48 -0.82 4.06
CA LEU A 82 2.86 0.49 4.03
C LEU A 82 3.93 1.53 4.37
N VAL A 83 4.23 2.43 3.43
CA VAL A 83 5.16 3.55 3.62
C VAL A 83 4.37 4.85 3.66
N PHE A 84 4.55 5.62 4.72
CA PHE A 84 3.93 6.92 4.87
C PHE A 84 4.94 7.96 5.34
N GLN A 85 4.78 9.20 4.88
CA GLN A 85 5.60 10.33 5.26
C GLN A 85 4.87 11.15 6.32
N ASP A 86 5.54 11.48 7.42
CA ASP A 86 4.99 12.32 8.48
C ASP A 86 5.00 13.82 8.12
N GLY A 87 4.46 14.65 9.02
CA GLY A 87 4.43 16.11 8.83
C GLY A 87 5.80 16.79 8.82
N ASN A 88 6.86 16.10 9.25
CA ASN A 88 8.24 16.60 9.23
C ASN A 88 9.00 16.16 7.97
N GLY A 89 8.41 15.29 7.15
CA GLY A 89 9.01 14.78 5.92
C GLY A 89 9.75 13.45 6.07
N TYR A 90 9.71 12.82 7.25
CA TYR A 90 10.34 11.52 7.49
C TYR A 90 9.44 10.36 7.09
N HIS A 91 10.04 9.30 6.57
CA HIS A 91 9.34 8.09 6.16
C HIS A 91 9.25 7.09 7.30
N LEU A 92 8.04 6.55 7.47
CA LEU A 92 7.74 5.46 8.37
C LEU A 92 7.30 4.25 7.53
N ILE A 93 7.87 3.09 7.83
CA ILE A 93 7.60 1.85 7.10
C ILE A 93 6.97 0.84 8.03
N LEU A 94 5.68 0.58 7.84
CA LEU A 94 4.93 -0.46 8.52
C LEU A 94 4.96 -1.75 7.70
N GLN A 95 5.46 -2.83 8.29
CA GLN A 95 5.47 -4.16 7.68
C GLN A 95 4.71 -5.13 8.57
N ILE A 96 3.86 -5.95 7.98
CA ILE A 96 3.12 -7.01 8.66
C ILE A 96 3.57 -8.33 8.06
N THR A 97 4.27 -9.13 8.85
CA THR A 97 4.72 -10.46 8.41
C THR A 97 3.58 -11.47 8.53
N ASN A 98 3.61 -12.55 7.74
CA ASN A 98 2.62 -13.64 7.77
C ASN A 98 2.34 -14.23 9.17
N ASN A 99 3.28 -14.10 10.11
CA ASN A 99 3.13 -14.50 11.51
C ASN A 99 2.40 -13.45 12.38
N GLN A 100 1.69 -12.50 11.77
CA GLN A 100 1.01 -11.38 12.44
C GLN A 100 1.93 -10.47 13.27
N LYS A 101 3.25 -10.58 13.08
CA LYS A 101 4.21 -9.66 13.68
C LYS A 101 4.25 -8.40 12.84
N ALA A 102 3.95 -7.28 13.45
CA ALA A 102 4.08 -5.97 12.84
C ALA A 102 5.39 -5.32 13.28
N THR A 103 6.04 -4.60 12.38
CA THR A 103 7.24 -3.80 12.66
C THR A 103 7.12 -2.43 12.03
N LEU A 104 7.62 -1.41 12.72
CA LEU A 104 7.65 -0.03 12.26
C LEU A 104 9.09 0.46 12.19
N TYR A 105 9.60 0.72 10.99
CA TYR A 105 10.87 1.43 10.83
C TYR A 105 10.62 2.95 10.81
N ASP A 106 11.41 3.68 11.59
CA ASP A 106 11.42 5.14 11.69
C ASP A 106 12.72 5.69 11.10
N GLU A 107 12.61 6.40 9.98
CA GLU A 107 13.75 7.02 9.29
C GLU A 107 14.43 8.11 10.13
N ALA A 108 13.70 8.84 10.98
CA ALA A 108 14.25 9.95 11.75
C ALA A 108 15.26 9.48 12.80
N ASP A 109 14.97 8.33 13.42
CA ASP A 109 15.78 7.73 14.48
C ASP A 109 16.60 6.52 13.98
N ASP A 110 16.52 6.20 12.67
CA ASP A 110 17.12 5.03 11.99
C ASP A 110 16.95 3.73 12.79
N CYS A 111 15.72 3.44 13.20
CA CYS A 111 15.44 2.29 14.06
C CYS A 111 14.12 1.58 13.74
N THR A 112 14.09 0.28 14.02
CA THR A 112 12.89 -0.55 13.84
C THR A 112 12.30 -0.93 15.18
N HIS A 113 11.00 -0.67 15.34
CA HIS A 113 10.21 -1.04 16.50
C HIS A 113 9.37 -2.28 16.21
N SER A 114 9.35 -3.21 17.17
CA SER A 114 8.35 -4.28 17.20
C SER A 114 7.02 -3.71 17.68
N LEU A 115 5.96 -4.01 16.94
CA LEU A 115 4.60 -3.61 17.25
C LEU A 115 3.83 -4.79 17.83
N ASP A 116 3.20 -4.57 18.97
CA ASP A 116 2.30 -5.52 19.63
C ASP A 116 0.85 -5.06 19.40
N ALA A 117 0.02 -5.91 18.81
CA ALA A 117 -1.39 -5.61 18.58
C ALA A 117 -2.16 -5.47 19.91
N ILE A 118 -3.14 -4.56 19.96
CA ILE A 118 -4.01 -4.32 21.13
C ILE A 118 -5.39 -4.94 20.93
#